data_AF-S7UZG2-F1
#
_entry.id   AF-S7UZG2-F1
#
_cell.length_a   1.000
_cell.length_b   1.000
_cell.length_c   1.000
_cell.angle_alpha   90.00
_cell.angle_beta   90.00
_cell.angle_gamma   90.00
#
_symmetry.space_group_name_H-M   'P 1'
#
loop_
_entity.id
_entity.type
_entity.pdbx_description
1 polymer ?
#
loop_
_entity_poly.entity_id
_entity_poly.type
_entity_poly.pdbx_seq_one_letter_code
_entity_poly.pdbx_strand_id
1 'polypeptide(L)'
;MIDEYGVKHCRNDLAGVVEVGGASAQIVFPLQEGTVLPSSVRAVNLQRERLLPERYPSADVVSVSFMQLGMASSAGLFLKELCSNDEFLQGGICSNPCLFKGFQQSCSAGEVEVRPDGSASVNEDVRKNRLKPLATYCSVHNPEISFKVTNEMQCRENSIDPTKPLAERMKIENCSIIEGTGNFDKCVSQVESILVAPKLPLPANIEAASSGFESVDQVFRFASSTAPMFITGREMLASIDTLKDHRLLRSDFSGDVEELAEAAREFCSSEVIIRTDGPVIQLPNARGEQKLNSLNFDLCKTMALTVSLLRHMAAGENQPSFIKWEKSIAGPDGKPLADLGWQVGVILHHVLFTEEWGRNAYEAGYSHNL
;
A
#
# COMPACT_ATOMS: atom_id res chain seq x y z
N MET A 1 2.80 32.83 8.80
CA MET A 1 3.85 33.15 9.79
C MET A 1 4.76 34.24 9.23
N ILE A 2 5.36 35.11 10.03
CA ILE A 2 6.42 36.02 9.59
C ILE A 2 7.73 35.39 10.04
N ASP A 3 8.67 35.17 9.12
CA ASP A 3 9.97 34.56 9.45
C ASP A 3 10.94 35.57 10.11
N GLU A 4 12.13 35.09 10.47
CA GLU A 4 13.21 35.89 11.06
C GLU A 4 13.71 37.04 10.16
N TYR A 5 13.36 37.02 8.85
CA TYR A 5 13.68 38.05 7.86
C TYR A 5 12.50 39.02 7.61
N GLY A 6 11.38 38.87 8.32
CA GLY A 6 10.20 39.71 8.14
C GLY A 6 9.31 39.35 6.96
N VAL A 7 9.52 38.18 6.33
CA VAL A 7 8.72 37.71 5.18
C VAL A 7 7.53 36.88 5.67
N LYS A 8 6.33 37.24 5.20
CA LYS A 8 5.12 36.50 5.52
C LYS A 8 5.00 35.26 4.63
N HIS A 9 5.18 34.09 5.22
CA HIS A 9 4.87 32.81 4.60
C HIS A 9 3.41 32.43 4.86
N CYS A 10 2.67 32.19 3.78
CA CYS A 10 1.29 31.71 3.80
C CYS A 10 1.27 30.28 3.26
N ARG A 11 0.66 29.35 4.01
CA ARG A 11 0.42 27.95 3.60
C ARG A 11 -1.05 27.60 3.85
N ASN A 12 -1.55 26.62 3.12
CA ASN A 12 -2.86 26.01 3.39
C ASN A 12 -2.71 24.89 4.42
N ASP A 13 -3.77 24.65 5.19
CA ASP A 13 -3.89 23.47 6.07
C ASP A 13 -4.26 22.24 5.23
N LEU A 14 -3.28 21.69 4.52
CA LEU A 14 -3.44 20.53 3.66
C LEU A 14 -3.47 19.24 4.50
N ALA A 15 -4.33 18.30 4.12
CA ALA A 15 -4.31 16.95 4.65
C ALA A 15 -3.37 16.06 3.82
N GLY A 16 -2.79 15.05 4.47
CA GLY A 16 -2.06 13.99 3.79
C GLY A 16 -2.97 12.83 3.38
N VAL A 17 -2.47 12.01 2.45
CA VAL A 17 -3.14 10.84 1.92
C VAL A 17 -2.20 9.63 1.91
N VAL A 18 -2.74 8.48 2.30
CA VAL A 18 -2.16 7.16 2.11
C VAL A 18 -3.10 6.38 1.20
N GLU A 19 -2.74 6.21 -0.07
CA GLU A 19 -3.53 5.44 -1.03
C GLU A 19 -2.84 4.11 -1.29
N VAL A 20 -3.47 2.98 -0.95
CA VAL A 20 -2.94 1.66 -1.30
C VAL A 20 -3.76 1.06 -2.43
N GLY A 21 -3.19 1.11 -3.64
CA GLY A 21 -3.80 0.60 -4.86
C GLY A 21 -3.36 -0.83 -5.20
N GLY A 22 -3.76 -1.29 -6.39
CA GLY A 22 -3.41 -2.64 -6.87
C GLY A 22 -1.91 -2.84 -7.14
N ALA A 23 -1.26 -1.84 -7.74
CA ALA A 23 0.12 -1.96 -8.21
C ALA A 23 1.17 -1.34 -7.27
N SER A 24 0.79 -0.30 -6.51
CA SER A 24 1.66 0.42 -5.59
C SER A 24 0.86 1.07 -4.46
N ALA A 25 1.58 1.56 -3.44
CA ALA A 25 1.04 2.46 -2.42
C ALA A 25 1.69 3.84 -2.53
N GLN A 26 0.91 4.89 -2.33
CA GLN A 26 1.33 6.28 -2.32
C GLN A 26 1.14 6.87 -0.93
N ILE A 27 2.13 7.64 -0.48
CA ILE A 27 2.03 8.43 0.75
C ILE A 27 2.44 9.85 0.40
N VAL A 28 1.51 10.78 0.50
CA VAL A 28 1.74 12.21 0.18
C VAL A 28 1.18 13.07 1.29
N PHE A 29 2.01 13.90 1.91
CA PHE A 29 1.57 14.79 2.99
C PHE A 29 2.45 16.05 3.05
N PRO A 30 1.94 17.18 3.57
CA PRO A 30 2.73 18.41 3.65
C PRO A 30 3.92 18.25 4.59
N LEU A 31 5.07 18.79 4.17
CA LEU A 31 6.28 18.83 4.99
C LEU A 31 5.99 19.60 6.28
N GLN A 32 6.38 19.02 7.41
CA GLN A 32 6.27 19.65 8.71
C GLN A 32 7.09 20.95 8.78
N GLU A 33 6.51 21.98 9.39
CA GLU A 33 7.16 23.29 9.51
C GLU A 33 8.44 23.20 10.36
N GLY A 34 9.53 23.79 9.87
CA GLY A 34 10.84 23.76 10.54
C GLY A 34 11.62 22.45 10.39
N THR A 35 11.07 21.43 9.73
CA THR A 35 11.77 20.15 9.54
C THR A 35 12.92 20.27 8.54
N VAL A 36 14.10 19.80 8.94
CA VAL A 36 15.27 19.65 8.08
C VAL A 36 15.37 18.21 7.63
N LEU A 37 15.14 17.97 6.34
CA LEU A 37 15.22 16.64 5.75
C LEU A 37 16.67 16.17 5.60
N PRO A 38 16.94 14.85 5.66
CA PRO A 38 18.23 14.29 5.26
C PRO A 38 18.60 14.70 3.83
N SER A 39 19.89 14.91 3.56
CA SER A 39 20.36 15.41 2.25
C SER A 39 20.10 14.46 1.07
N SER A 40 19.81 13.18 1.34
CA SER A 40 19.49 12.18 0.34
C SER A 40 18.03 12.18 -0.12
N VAL A 41 17.16 12.91 0.59
CA VAL A 41 15.74 13.07 0.26
C VAL A 41 15.39 14.54 0.08
N ARG A 42 14.27 14.83 -0.56
CA ARG A 42 13.84 16.21 -0.80
C ARG A 42 12.33 16.36 -0.68
N ALA A 43 11.88 17.57 -0.36
CA ALA A 43 10.50 17.94 -0.53
C ALA A 43 10.19 18.21 -2.02
N VAL A 44 9.03 17.74 -2.45
CA VAL A 44 8.48 18.04 -3.78
C VAL A 44 7.64 19.30 -3.64
N ASN A 45 7.99 20.34 -4.38
CA ASN A 45 7.24 21.60 -4.36
C ASN A 45 6.25 21.61 -5.54
N LEU A 46 4.95 21.68 -5.25
CA LEU A 46 3.91 21.50 -6.27
C LEU A 46 3.91 22.62 -7.32
N GLN A 47 4.35 23.85 -6.97
CA GLN A 47 4.50 24.95 -7.93
C GLN A 47 5.68 24.72 -8.87
N ARG A 48 6.84 24.35 -8.31
CA ARG A 48 8.06 24.07 -9.07
C ARG A 48 7.87 22.93 -10.06
N GLU A 49 7.16 21.87 -9.65
CA GLU A 49 6.83 20.75 -10.55
C GLU A 49 5.61 21.02 -11.44
N ARG A 50 5.10 22.27 -11.47
CA ARG A 50 3.95 22.73 -12.26
C ARG A 50 2.64 21.98 -12.00
N LEU A 51 2.46 21.39 -10.83
CA LEU A 51 1.22 20.72 -10.41
C LEU A 51 0.17 21.71 -9.88
N LEU A 52 0.62 22.81 -9.27
CA LEU A 52 -0.23 23.92 -8.82
C LEU A 52 0.30 25.27 -9.35
N PRO A 53 -0.57 26.22 -9.71
CA PRO A 53 -0.12 27.53 -10.17
C PRO A 53 0.29 28.45 -9.00
N GLU A 54 1.17 29.41 -9.29
CA GLU A 54 1.78 30.35 -8.31
C GLU A 54 0.78 31.17 -7.47
N ARG A 55 -0.46 31.33 -7.93
CA ARG A 55 -1.50 32.02 -7.15
C ARG A 55 -1.96 31.24 -5.91
N TYR A 56 -1.69 29.94 -5.85
CA TYR A 56 -1.96 29.10 -4.68
C TYR A 56 -0.77 29.18 -3.71
N PRO A 57 -1.01 29.15 -2.37
CA PRO A 57 0.05 29.07 -1.38
C PRO A 57 1.04 27.94 -1.65
N SER A 58 2.32 28.16 -1.34
CA SER A 58 3.39 27.17 -1.58
C SER A 58 3.09 25.84 -0.87
N ALA A 59 3.18 24.75 -1.61
CA ALA A 59 2.94 23.41 -1.12
C ALA A 59 4.19 22.55 -1.29
N ASP A 60 4.94 22.39 -0.20
CA ASP A 60 6.06 21.47 -0.11
C ASP A 60 5.56 20.17 0.54
N VAL A 61 5.71 19.06 -0.16
CA VAL A 61 5.19 17.76 0.27
C VAL A 61 6.28 16.71 0.33
N VAL A 62 6.13 15.79 1.26
CA VAL A 62 6.72 14.45 1.16
C VAL A 62 5.83 13.66 0.22
N SER A 63 6.42 13.02 -0.79
CA SER A 63 5.74 12.25 -1.83
C SER A 63 6.54 11.00 -2.13
N VAL A 64 5.95 9.84 -1.88
CA VAL A 64 6.58 8.53 -2.10
C VAL A 64 5.61 7.58 -2.77
N SER A 65 6.13 6.67 -3.60
CA SER A 65 5.37 5.56 -4.17
C SER A 65 6.17 4.26 -4.07
N PHE A 66 5.58 3.27 -3.40
CA PHE A 66 6.19 1.97 -3.13
C PHE A 66 5.46 0.88 -3.92
N MET A 67 6.09 0.38 -4.98
CA MET A 67 5.50 -0.70 -5.80
C MET A 67 5.28 -1.97 -4.98
N GLN A 68 6.16 -2.27 -4.03
CA GLN A 68 6.07 -3.46 -3.18
C GLN A 68 4.91 -3.45 -2.19
N LEU A 69 4.27 -2.31 -1.95
CA LEU A 69 3.14 -2.20 -1.03
C LEU A 69 1.77 -2.24 -1.72
N GLY A 70 1.71 -2.23 -3.06
CA GLY A 70 0.47 -2.45 -3.79
C GLY A 70 -0.13 -3.82 -3.52
N MET A 71 -1.46 -3.98 -3.62
CA MET A 71 -2.14 -5.21 -3.24
C MET A 71 -1.61 -6.46 -3.97
N ALA A 72 -1.36 -6.37 -5.27
CA ALA A 72 -0.82 -7.48 -6.05
C ALA A 72 0.65 -7.75 -5.73
N SER A 73 1.50 -6.72 -5.86
CA SER A 73 2.95 -6.83 -5.65
C SER A 73 3.31 -7.26 -4.23
N SER A 74 2.63 -6.71 -3.21
CA SER A 74 2.82 -7.08 -1.80
C SER A 74 2.45 -8.53 -1.55
N ALA A 75 1.35 -9.03 -2.13
CA ALA A 75 0.96 -10.42 -1.96
C ALA A 75 1.98 -11.38 -2.61
N GLY A 76 2.51 -11.03 -3.79
CA GLY A 76 3.57 -11.79 -4.43
C GLY A 76 4.87 -11.81 -3.62
N LEU A 77 5.35 -10.63 -3.21
CA LEU A 77 6.60 -10.50 -2.44
C LEU A 77 6.50 -11.17 -1.08
N PHE A 78 5.37 -11.00 -0.39
CA PHE A 78 5.11 -11.62 0.90
C PHE A 78 5.21 -13.15 0.83
N LEU A 79 4.58 -13.78 -0.17
CA LEU A 79 4.68 -15.23 -0.35
C LEU A 79 6.11 -15.68 -0.67
N LYS A 80 6.82 -14.91 -1.50
CA LYS A 80 8.20 -15.24 -1.90
C LYS A 80 9.15 -15.26 -0.70
N GLU A 81 9.09 -14.22 0.13
CA GLU A 81 9.93 -14.06 1.31
C GLU A 81 9.53 -15.03 2.43
N LEU A 82 8.24 -15.06 2.78
CA LEU A 82 7.73 -15.90 3.86
C LEU A 82 8.01 -17.38 3.60
N CYS A 83 7.70 -17.86 2.38
CA CYS A 83 7.88 -19.27 2.03
C CYS A 83 9.31 -19.62 1.62
N SER A 84 10.27 -18.70 1.78
CA SER A 84 11.71 -18.99 1.71
C SER A 84 12.38 -19.00 3.10
N ASN A 85 11.61 -18.75 4.16
CA ASN A 85 12.09 -18.76 5.54
C ASN A 85 11.78 -20.11 6.22
N ASP A 86 12.81 -20.75 6.78
CA ASP A 86 12.75 -22.06 7.43
C ASP A 86 11.76 -22.12 8.62
N GLU A 87 11.46 -20.97 9.26
CA GLU A 87 10.42 -20.91 10.31
C GLU A 87 9.05 -21.32 9.76
N PHE A 88 8.75 -20.93 8.51
CA PHE A 88 7.44 -21.10 7.89
C PHE A 88 7.40 -22.19 6.83
N LEU A 89 8.52 -22.53 6.19
CA LEU A 89 8.61 -23.60 5.19
C LEU A 89 9.19 -24.88 5.81
N GLN A 90 8.35 -25.91 5.96
CA GLN A 90 8.78 -27.22 6.47
C GLN A 90 8.19 -28.34 5.59
N GLY A 91 9.07 -29.22 5.09
CA GLY A 91 8.64 -30.40 4.33
C GLY A 91 7.83 -30.10 3.06
N GLY A 92 8.05 -28.95 2.42
CA GLY A 92 7.29 -28.51 1.24
C GLY A 92 5.97 -27.81 1.55
N ILE A 93 5.67 -27.54 2.82
CA ILE A 93 4.47 -26.83 3.28
C ILE A 93 4.89 -25.48 3.85
N CYS A 94 4.36 -24.40 3.28
CA CYS A 94 4.53 -23.05 3.81
C CYS A 94 3.35 -22.68 4.71
N SER A 95 3.58 -22.52 6.01
CA SER A 95 2.58 -22.11 7.00
C SER A 95 2.40 -20.60 7.00
N ASN A 96 1.39 -20.09 6.30
CA ASN A 96 1.13 -18.67 6.16
C ASN A 96 0.27 -18.12 7.31
N PRO A 97 0.77 -17.18 8.15
CA PRO A 97 0.02 -16.61 9.26
C PRO A 97 -1.08 -15.63 8.84
N CYS A 98 -1.02 -15.08 7.64
CA CYS A 98 -1.98 -14.11 7.12
C CYS A 98 -3.16 -14.74 6.38
N LEU A 99 -3.17 -16.06 6.17
CA LEU A 99 -4.29 -16.78 5.58
C LEU A 99 -5.09 -17.49 6.68
N PHE A 100 -6.41 -17.59 6.50
CA PHE A 100 -7.31 -18.24 7.46
C PHE A 100 -7.00 -19.73 7.63
N LYS A 101 -7.28 -20.27 8.82
CA LYS A 101 -7.18 -21.71 9.09
C LYS A 101 -8.08 -22.50 8.13
N GLY A 102 -7.57 -23.62 7.62
CA GLY A 102 -8.29 -24.47 6.66
C GLY A 102 -8.26 -23.97 5.22
N PHE A 103 -7.69 -22.80 4.94
CA PHE A 103 -7.41 -22.36 3.58
C PHE A 103 -6.10 -22.98 3.07
N GLN A 104 -6.11 -23.49 1.85
CA GLN A 104 -4.95 -24.09 1.20
C GLN A 104 -4.89 -23.68 -0.26
N GLN A 105 -3.69 -23.45 -0.78
CA GLN A 105 -3.44 -23.18 -2.20
C GLN A 105 -2.11 -23.79 -2.68
N SER A 106 -1.93 -23.91 -3.99
CA SER A 106 -0.63 -24.23 -4.61
C SER A 106 0.43 -23.18 -4.23
N CYS A 107 1.68 -23.62 -4.04
CA CYS A 107 2.77 -22.74 -3.63
C CYS A 107 3.39 -21.97 -4.80
N SER A 108 2.66 -20.96 -5.29
CA SER A 108 3.14 -19.98 -6.25
C SER A 108 2.52 -18.61 -5.99
N ALA A 109 3.13 -17.57 -6.57
CA ALA A 109 2.61 -16.20 -6.52
C ALA A 109 1.58 -15.90 -7.62
N GLY A 110 1.02 -16.93 -8.28
CA GLY A 110 -0.07 -16.77 -9.25
C GLY A 110 -1.30 -16.06 -8.68
N GLU A 111 -2.11 -15.48 -9.56
CA GLU A 111 -3.46 -15.00 -9.23
C GLU A 111 -4.30 -16.17 -8.69
N VAL A 112 -4.99 -15.92 -7.57
CA VAL A 112 -5.80 -16.92 -6.88
C VAL A 112 -7.28 -16.72 -7.23
N GLU A 113 -7.94 -17.80 -7.60
CA GLU A 113 -9.39 -17.86 -7.78
C GLU A 113 -9.99 -18.81 -6.73
N VAL A 114 -10.78 -18.27 -5.80
CA VAL A 114 -11.57 -19.08 -4.87
C VAL A 114 -12.82 -19.56 -5.58
N ARG A 115 -12.90 -20.86 -5.85
CA ARG A 115 -13.98 -21.46 -6.63
C ARG A 115 -15.19 -21.79 -5.76
N PRO A 116 -16.40 -21.90 -6.35
CA PRO A 116 -17.61 -22.27 -5.62
C PRO A 116 -17.55 -23.65 -4.94
N ASP A 117 -16.68 -24.55 -5.39
CA ASP A 117 -16.45 -25.86 -4.76
C ASP A 117 -15.55 -25.79 -3.51
N GLY A 118 -15.06 -24.60 -3.15
CA GLY A 118 -14.19 -24.36 -2.01
C GLY A 118 -12.69 -24.45 -2.32
N SER A 119 -12.31 -24.90 -3.52
CA SER A 119 -10.90 -24.98 -3.91
C SER A 119 -10.31 -23.61 -4.28
N ALA A 120 -9.03 -23.41 -3.96
CA ALA A 120 -8.28 -22.25 -4.41
C ALA A 120 -7.43 -22.63 -5.64
N SER A 121 -7.83 -22.16 -6.82
CA SER A 121 -7.09 -22.35 -8.06
C SER A 121 -6.04 -21.25 -8.20
N VAL A 122 -4.78 -21.63 -8.41
CA VAL A 122 -3.67 -20.68 -8.63
C VAL A 122 -3.28 -20.70 -10.10
N ASN A 123 -3.23 -19.52 -10.73
CA ASN A 123 -2.88 -19.41 -12.14
C ASN A 123 -1.35 -19.40 -12.33
N GLU A 124 -0.84 -20.42 -13.01
CA GLU A 124 0.60 -20.62 -13.25
C GLU A 124 1.14 -19.88 -14.50
N ASP A 125 0.28 -19.17 -15.26
CA ASP A 125 0.76 -18.31 -16.35
C ASP A 125 1.64 -17.19 -15.77
N VAL A 126 2.84 -17.04 -16.34
CA VAL A 126 3.79 -15.96 -16.02
C VAL A 126 3.11 -14.59 -16.01
N ARG A 127 2.19 -14.31 -16.95
CA ARG A 127 1.46 -13.03 -17.02
C ARG A 127 0.54 -12.79 -15.84
N LYS A 128 0.11 -13.87 -15.19
CA LYS A 128 -0.80 -13.88 -14.05
C LYS A 128 -0.07 -14.08 -12.73
N ASN A 129 1.25 -14.05 -12.74
CA ASN A 129 2.06 -14.09 -11.53
C ASN A 129 2.19 -12.69 -10.91
N ARG A 130 1.78 -12.55 -9.65
CA ARG A 130 1.80 -11.28 -8.91
C ARG A 130 3.20 -10.74 -8.65
N LEU A 131 4.24 -11.58 -8.71
CA LEU A 131 5.65 -11.15 -8.65
C LEU A 131 6.17 -10.57 -9.96
N LYS A 132 5.46 -10.74 -11.09
CA LYS A 132 5.97 -10.35 -12.40
C LYS A 132 6.43 -8.88 -12.47
N PRO A 133 5.72 -7.88 -11.91
CA PRO A 133 6.20 -6.50 -11.93
C PRO A 133 7.54 -6.34 -11.22
N LEU A 134 7.66 -6.84 -9.98
CA LEU A 134 8.90 -6.78 -9.19
C LEU A 134 10.04 -7.58 -9.84
N ALA A 135 9.76 -8.78 -10.36
CA ALA A 135 10.75 -9.60 -11.06
C ALA A 135 11.16 -9.05 -12.43
N THR A 136 10.35 -8.17 -13.03
CA THR A 136 10.73 -7.41 -14.23
C THR A 136 11.62 -6.24 -13.86
N TYR A 137 11.27 -5.52 -12.80
CA TYR A 137 12.05 -4.40 -12.25
C TYR A 137 13.44 -4.86 -11.76
N CYS A 138 13.49 -5.90 -10.95
CA CYS A 138 14.71 -6.55 -10.44
C CYS A 138 15.34 -7.45 -11.51
N SER A 139 15.92 -6.81 -12.53
CA SER A 139 16.62 -7.46 -13.63
C SER A 139 17.92 -6.71 -13.88
N VAL A 140 19.02 -7.43 -14.15
CA VAL A 140 20.29 -6.79 -14.55
C VAL A 140 20.19 -5.97 -15.85
N HIS A 141 19.11 -6.17 -16.61
CA HIS A 141 18.79 -5.38 -17.80
C HIS A 141 18.03 -4.08 -17.50
N ASN A 142 17.50 -3.90 -16.28
CA ASN A 142 16.92 -2.62 -15.88
C ASN A 142 18.06 -1.65 -15.51
N PRO A 143 18.22 -0.51 -16.19
CA PRO A 143 19.24 0.48 -15.84
C PRO A 143 19.11 0.99 -14.40
N GLU A 144 17.90 1.04 -13.84
CA GLU A 144 17.71 1.43 -12.43
C GLU A 144 18.39 0.45 -11.47
N ILE A 145 18.56 -0.82 -11.86
CA ILE A 145 19.30 -1.81 -11.08
C ILE A 145 20.80 -1.77 -11.43
N SER A 146 21.15 -1.78 -12.71
CA SER A 146 22.55 -1.96 -13.12
C SER A 146 23.45 -0.73 -12.89
N PHE A 147 22.88 0.47 -12.81
CA PHE A 147 23.67 1.70 -12.58
C PHE A 147 24.15 1.86 -11.14
N LYS A 148 23.54 1.16 -10.18
CA LYS A 148 23.90 1.22 -8.75
C LYS A 148 24.21 -0.18 -8.23
N VAL A 149 25.46 -0.40 -7.82
CA VAL A 149 25.95 -1.70 -7.33
C VAL A 149 25.10 -2.25 -6.17
N THR A 150 24.59 -1.38 -5.30
CA THR A 150 23.73 -1.77 -4.17
C THR A 150 22.36 -2.28 -4.59
N ASN A 151 21.82 -1.84 -5.72
CA ASN A 151 20.46 -2.14 -6.13
C ASN A 151 20.28 -3.62 -6.49
N GLU A 152 21.30 -4.25 -7.06
CA GLU A 152 21.30 -5.70 -7.29
C GLU A 152 21.24 -6.48 -5.97
N MET A 153 22.02 -6.07 -4.97
CA MET A 153 22.01 -6.66 -3.64
C MET A 153 20.66 -6.48 -2.95
N GLN A 154 20.06 -5.28 -3.04
CA GLN A 154 18.73 -5.00 -2.49
C GLN A 154 17.66 -5.94 -3.08
N CYS A 155 17.63 -6.12 -4.40
CA CYS A 155 16.72 -7.07 -5.04
C CYS A 155 16.95 -8.52 -4.56
N ARG A 156 18.21 -8.96 -4.46
CA ARG A 156 18.56 -10.31 -4.00
C ARG A 156 18.18 -10.57 -2.55
N GLU A 157 18.31 -9.58 -1.68
CA GLU A 157 17.93 -9.66 -0.26
C GLU A 157 16.41 -9.56 -0.05
N ASN A 158 15.66 -9.15 -1.08
CA ASN A 158 14.20 -9.29 -1.19
C ASN A 158 13.81 -10.55 -2.02
N SER A 159 14.67 -11.57 -2.02
CA SER A 159 14.48 -12.87 -2.67
C SER A 159 14.25 -12.85 -4.18
N ILE A 160 14.51 -11.74 -4.86
CA ILE A 160 14.36 -11.59 -6.32
C ILE A 160 15.75 -11.38 -6.91
N ASP A 161 16.46 -12.47 -7.16
CA ASP A 161 17.82 -12.43 -7.72
C ASP A 161 17.82 -11.95 -9.19
N PRO A 162 18.34 -10.75 -9.51
CA PRO A 162 18.29 -10.19 -10.86
C PRO A 162 19.07 -10.98 -11.92
N THR A 163 19.97 -11.87 -11.50
CA THR A 163 20.83 -12.67 -12.38
C THR A 163 20.13 -13.92 -12.94
N LYS A 164 19.06 -14.38 -12.27
CA LYS A 164 18.29 -15.56 -12.69
C LYS A 164 17.31 -15.24 -13.81
N PRO A 165 16.92 -16.22 -14.66
CA PRO A 165 15.84 -16.07 -15.62
C PRO A 165 14.49 -15.71 -14.95
N LEU A 166 13.59 -15.04 -15.68
CA LEU A 166 12.33 -14.52 -15.11
C LEU A 166 11.49 -15.58 -14.38
N ALA A 167 11.37 -16.79 -14.93
CA ALA A 167 10.60 -17.87 -14.29
C ALA A 167 11.22 -18.29 -12.94
N GLU A 168 12.54 -18.42 -12.88
CA GLU A 168 13.28 -18.77 -11.65
C GLU A 168 13.25 -17.63 -10.62
N ARG A 169 13.24 -16.37 -11.06
CA ARG A 169 13.07 -15.22 -10.14
C ARG A 169 11.76 -15.30 -9.38
N MET A 170 10.67 -15.71 -10.05
CA MET A 170 9.33 -15.76 -9.44
C MET A 170 9.02 -17.08 -8.72
N LYS A 171 9.75 -18.16 -9.00
CA LYS A 171 9.48 -19.49 -8.43
C LYS A 171 9.79 -19.52 -6.93
N ILE A 172 8.89 -20.10 -6.12
CA ILE A 172 9.16 -20.39 -4.70
C ILE A 172 9.77 -21.78 -4.64
N GLU A 173 11.04 -21.86 -4.24
CA GLU A 173 11.80 -23.12 -4.24
C GLU A 173 11.40 -24.01 -3.07
N ASN A 174 11.50 -25.33 -3.26
CA ASN A 174 11.24 -26.35 -2.22
C ASN A 174 9.85 -26.27 -1.55
N CYS A 175 8.87 -25.65 -2.21
CA CYS A 175 7.52 -25.46 -1.69
C CYS A 175 6.48 -26.05 -2.64
N SER A 176 5.51 -26.78 -2.08
CA SER A 176 4.42 -27.43 -2.83
C SER A 176 3.07 -26.78 -2.53
N ILE A 177 2.78 -26.53 -1.26
CA ILE A 177 1.51 -25.96 -0.81
C ILE A 177 1.72 -24.84 0.21
N ILE A 178 0.77 -23.90 0.24
CA ILE A 178 0.68 -22.86 1.28
C ILE A 178 -0.60 -23.12 2.07
N GLU A 179 -0.48 -23.19 3.39
CA GLU A 179 -1.59 -23.43 4.31
C GLU A 179 -1.75 -22.26 5.28
N GLY A 180 -2.99 -21.82 5.47
CA GLY A 180 -3.29 -20.73 6.40
C GLY A 180 -3.30 -21.21 7.85
N THR A 181 -2.71 -20.40 8.74
CA THR A 181 -2.66 -20.68 10.18
C THR A 181 -3.48 -19.68 11.01
N GLY A 182 -3.92 -18.57 10.43
CA GLY A 182 -4.77 -17.57 11.09
C GLY A 182 -4.15 -16.89 12.32
N ASN A 183 -2.83 -16.72 12.34
CA ASN A 183 -2.11 -16.09 13.45
C ASN A 183 -1.77 -14.62 13.13
N PHE A 184 -2.63 -13.71 13.59
CA PHE A 184 -2.52 -12.30 13.23
C PHE A 184 -1.25 -11.62 13.76
N ASP A 185 -0.79 -11.94 14.97
CA ASP A 185 0.42 -11.31 15.53
C ASP A 185 1.67 -11.69 14.73
N LYS A 186 1.77 -12.96 14.32
CA LYS A 186 2.82 -13.41 13.39
C LYS A 186 2.66 -12.73 12.03
N CYS A 187 1.45 -12.62 11.50
CA CYS A 187 1.18 -11.91 10.25
C CYS A 187 1.70 -10.46 10.29
N VAL A 188 1.40 -9.71 11.36
CA VAL A 188 1.91 -8.34 11.56
C VAL A 188 3.43 -8.31 11.58
N SER A 189 4.09 -9.21 12.31
CA SER A 189 5.57 -9.26 12.36
C SER A 189 6.21 -9.55 11.00
N GLN A 190 5.57 -10.37 10.17
CA GLN A 190 6.07 -10.71 8.83
C GLN A 190 5.79 -9.57 7.84
N VAL A 191 4.62 -8.94 7.88
CA VAL A 191 4.34 -7.74 7.07
C VAL A 191 5.32 -6.62 7.41
N GLU A 192 5.59 -6.41 8.70
CA GLU A 192 6.58 -5.44 9.18
C GLU A 192 7.96 -5.69 8.56
N SER A 193 8.49 -6.91 8.75
CA SER A 193 9.87 -7.25 8.36
C SER A 193 10.07 -7.50 6.85
N ILE A 194 9.01 -7.81 6.11
CA ILE A 194 9.09 -8.09 4.66
C ILE A 194 8.74 -6.84 3.84
N LEU A 195 7.72 -6.09 4.24
CA LEU A 195 7.10 -5.07 3.38
C LEU A 195 7.34 -3.64 3.87
N VAL A 196 7.17 -3.38 5.17
CA VAL A 196 7.12 -2.01 5.71
C VAL A 196 8.50 -1.51 6.14
N ALA A 197 9.25 -2.34 6.85
CA ALA A 197 10.59 -2.08 7.34
C ALA A 197 11.55 -3.25 7.00
N PRO A 198 11.74 -3.58 5.71
CA PRO A 198 12.66 -4.62 5.31
C PRO A 198 14.10 -4.31 5.68
N LYS A 199 14.88 -5.35 5.97
CA LYS A 199 16.32 -5.25 6.28
C LYS A 199 17.07 -4.44 5.22
N LEU A 200 16.75 -4.71 3.95
CA LEU A 200 17.19 -3.92 2.82
C LEU A 200 15.96 -3.60 1.96
N PRO A 201 15.52 -2.34 1.89
CA PRO A 201 14.40 -1.98 1.03
C PRO A 201 14.76 -2.13 -0.44
N LEU A 202 13.74 -2.30 -1.29
CA LEU A 202 13.92 -2.14 -2.73
C LEU A 202 14.38 -0.71 -3.05
N PRO A 203 15.11 -0.51 -4.16
CA PRO A 203 15.67 0.80 -4.48
C PRO A 203 14.61 1.91 -4.60
N ALA A 204 14.93 3.09 -4.06
CA ALA A 204 14.06 4.26 -4.18
C ALA A 204 13.87 4.69 -5.64
N ASN A 205 12.64 5.12 -5.94
CA ASN A 205 12.38 5.94 -7.11
C ASN A 205 12.79 7.40 -6.79
N ILE A 206 13.64 8.00 -7.62
CA ILE A 206 14.19 9.36 -7.45
C ILE A 206 13.73 10.35 -8.53
N GLU A 207 12.60 10.08 -9.17
CA GLU A 207 12.02 10.97 -10.17
C GLU A 207 11.54 12.32 -9.60
N ALA A 208 11.17 13.26 -10.49
CA ALA A 208 10.75 14.62 -10.14
C ALA A 208 9.56 14.69 -9.16
N ALA A 209 8.66 13.71 -9.22
CA ALA A 209 7.51 13.60 -8.32
C ALA A 209 7.80 12.84 -7.01
N SER A 210 9.00 12.26 -6.86
CA SER A 210 9.39 11.47 -5.68
C SER A 210 10.36 12.23 -4.77
N SER A 211 10.17 12.02 -3.47
CA SER A 211 11.05 12.53 -2.41
C SER A 211 12.30 11.68 -2.20
N GLY A 212 12.35 10.46 -2.74
CA GLY A 212 13.53 9.58 -2.72
C GLY A 212 13.67 8.68 -1.49
N PHE A 213 12.61 8.49 -0.70
CA PHE A 213 12.61 7.50 0.39
C PHE A 213 12.50 6.06 -0.12
N GLU A 214 13.07 5.11 0.64
CA GLU A 214 13.11 3.69 0.26
C GLU A 214 12.13 2.82 1.07
N SER A 215 11.70 3.27 2.26
CA SER A 215 10.75 2.53 3.10
C SER A 215 9.82 3.46 3.90
N VAL A 216 8.72 2.89 4.37
CA VAL A 216 7.77 3.58 5.26
C VAL A 216 8.43 3.97 6.58
N ASP A 217 9.28 3.10 7.12
CA ASP A 217 10.08 3.37 8.32
C ASP A 217 10.91 4.65 8.19
N GLN A 218 11.60 4.83 7.06
CA GLN A 218 12.37 6.05 6.82
C GLN A 218 11.48 7.30 6.73
N VAL A 219 10.31 7.18 6.09
CA VAL A 219 9.37 8.31 5.92
C VAL A 219 8.96 8.87 7.28
N PHE A 220 8.43 8.03 8.17
CA PHE A 220 7.93 8.52 9.45
C PHE A 220 9.04 8.80 10.47
N ARG A 221 10.21 8.15 10.34
CA ARG A 221 11.37 8.49 11.18
C ARG A 221 11.95 9.86 10.88
N PHE A 222 12.06 10.24 9.61
CA PHE A 222 12.79 11.46 9.21
C PHE A 222 11.90 12.62 8.75
N ALA A 223 10.63 12.35 8.46
CA ALA A 223 9.71 13.35 7.91
C ALA A 223 8.29 13.21 8.44
N SER A 224 8.11 12.80 9.71
CA SER A 224 6.79 12.81 10.36
C SER A 224 6.14 14.20 10.34
N SER A 225 4.80 14.26 10.33
CA SER A 225 4.01 15.50 10.20
C SER A 225 2.74 15.48 11.05
N THR A 226 2.33 16.65 11.56
CA THR A 226 1.07 16.81 12.31
C THR A 226 -0.16 16.95 11.42
N ALA A 227 0.02 17.04 10.11
CA ALA A 227 -1.09 17.14 9.17
C ALA A 227 -2.04 15.93 9.31
N PRO A 228 -3.36 16.13 9.23
CA PRO A 228 -4.30 15.02 9.29
C PRO A 228 -4.10 14.07 8.11
N MET A 229 -4.32 12.76 8.33
CA MET A 229 -4.08 11.73 7.32
C MET A 229 -5.36 11.02 6.93
N PHE A 230 -5.59 10.89 5.62
CA PHE A 230 -6.67 10.10 5.05
C PHE A 230 -6.11 8.81 4.44
N ILE A 231 -6.63 7.67 4.86
CA ILE A 231 -6.31 6.36 4.28
C ILE A 231 -7.38 6.00 3.25
N THR A 232 -6.95 5.75 2.03
CA THR A 232 -7.80 5.40 0.89
C THR A 232 -7.33 4.09 0.24
N GLY A 233 -8.14 3.55 -0.66
CA GLY A 233 -7.91 2.26 -1.32
C GLY A 233 -8.96 1.23 -0.91
N ARG A 234 -9.50 0.51 -1.90
CA ARG A 234 -10.66 -0.37 -1.71
C ARG A 234 -10.42 -1.41 -0.61
N GLU A 235 -9.26 -2.06 -0.64
CA GLU A 235 -8.89 -3.12 0.29
C GLU A 235 -8.58 -2.57 1.69
N MET A 236 -8.03 -1.34 1.78
CA MET A 236 -7.83 -0.66 3.06
C MET A 236 -9.16 -0.37 3.73
N LEU A 237 -10.14 0.15 2.99
CA LEU A 237 -11.50 0.35 3.52
C LEU A 237 -12.19 -0.97 3.86
N ALA A 238 -12.13 -1.97 2.97
CA ALA A 238 -12.72 -3.27 3.21
C ALA A 238 -12.18 -3.93 4.49
N SER A 239 -10.90 -3.70 4.83
CA SER A 239 -10.31 -4.22 6.07
C SER A 239 -10.96 -3.62 7.34
N ILE A 240 -11.36 -2.35 7.30
CA ILE A 240 -12.04 -1.68 8.42
C ILE A 240 -13.53 -2.01 8.43
N ASP A 241 -14.19 -1.91 7.28
CA ASP A 241 -15.63 -2.14 7.15
C ASP A 241 -15.99 -3.58 7.51
N THR A 242 -15.18 -4.57 7.11
CA THR A 242 -15.40 -5.98 7.50
C THR A 242 -15.40 -6.14 9.02
N LEU A 243 -14.48 -5.51 9.75
CA LEU A 243 -14.43 -5.60 11.21
C LEU A 243 -15.61 -4.87 11.86
N LYS A 244 -16.08 -3.76 11.28
CA LYS A 244 -17.27 -3.03 11.74
C LYS A 244 -18.56 -3.83 11.50
N ASP A 245 -18.70 -4.46 10.34
CA ASP A 245 -19.88 -5.26 9.97
C ASP A 245 -20.07 -6.45 10.91
N HIS A 246 -18.97 -7.09 11.32
CA HIS A 246 -18.97 -8.15 12.33
C HIS A 246 -18.96 -7.65 13.78
N ARG A 247 -19.08 -6.32 13.97
CA ARG A 247 -19.10 -5.65 15.28
C ARG A 247 -17.88 -5.97 16.15
N LEU A 248 -16.74 -6.21 15.51
CA LEU A 248 -15.45 -6.39 16.16
C LEU A 248 -14.75 -5.05 16.40
N LEU A 249 -15.02 -4.06 15.54
CA LEU A 249 -14.48 -2.72 15.63
C LEU A 249 -15.60 -1.70 15.82
N ARG A 250 -15.34 -0.63 16.60
CA ARG A 250 -16.36 0.40 16.84
C ARG A 250 -16.69 1.17 15.56
N SER A 251 -17.94 1.61 15.45
CA SER A 251 -18.39 2.40 14.28
C SER A 251 -17.65 3.75 14.17
N ASP A 252 -17.30 4.35 15.32
CA ASP A 252 -16.57 5.61 15.47
C ASP A 252 -15.04 5.43 15.59
N PHE A 253 -14.52 4.26 15.20
CA PHE A 253 -13.08 3.99 15.16
C PHE A 253 -12.31 5.11 14.44
N SER A 254 -11.22 5.55 15.07
CA SER A 254 -10.42 6.73 14.67
C SER A 254 -8.91 6.45 14.61
N GLY A 255 -8.51 5.18 14.51
CA GLY A 255 -7.12 4.79 14.29
C GLY A 255 -6.35 4.29 15.51
N ASP A 256 -7.04 3.89 16.58
CA ASP A 256 -6.38 3.24 17.73
C ASP A 256 -5.77 1.89 17.31
N VAL A 257 -4.46 1.75 17.55
CA VAL A 257 -3.68 0.60 17.05
C VAL A 257 -4.08 -0.69 17.74
N GLU A 258 -4.29 -0.67 19.05
CA GLU A 258 -4.56 -1.88 19.82
C GLU A 258 -6.01 -2.34 19.64
N GLU A 259 -6.95 -1.39 19.52
CA GLU A 259 -8.34 -1.69 19.15
C GLU A 259 -8.41 -2.38 17.79
N LEU A 260 -7.68 -1.88 16.78
CA LEU A 260 -7.62 -2.51 15.46
C LEU A 260 -6.97 -3.90 15.53
N ALA A 261 -5.85 -4.02 16.25
CA ALA A 261 -5.14 -5.29 16.36
C ALA A 261 -5.98 -6.35 17.08
N GLU A 262 -6.73 -5.98 18.13
CA GLU A 262 -7.64 -6.89 18.84
C GLU A 262 -8.78 -7.38 17.96
N ALA A 263 -9.46 -6.47 17.25
CA ALA A 263 -10.51 -6.84 16.31
C ALA A 263 -9.99 -7.76 15.19
N ALA A 264 -8.80 -7.46 14.66
CA ALA A 264 -8.17 -8.26 13.60
C ALA A 264 -7.68 -9.63 14.10
N ARG A 265 -7.19 -9.75 15.34
CA ARG A 265 -6.84 -11.06 15.95
C ARG A 265 -8.05 -11.99 15.98
N GLU A 266 -9.20 -11.50 16.46
CA GLU A 266 -10.44 -12.29 16.51
C GLU A 266 -10.85 -12.71 15.09
N PHE A 267 -10.92 -11.76 14.15
CA PHE A 267 -11.35 -12.04 12.77
C PHE A 267 -10.41 -13.01 12.03
N CYS A 268 -9.10 -12.81 12.11
CA CYS A 268 -8.12 -13.61 11.36
C CYS A 268 -7.93 -15.02 11.94
N SER A 269 -8.38 -15.27 13.17
CA SER A 269 -8.42 -16.60 13.77
C SER A 269 -9.62 -17.47 13.31
N SER A 270 -10.44 -16.93 12.39
CA SER A 270 -11.55 -17.65 11.75
C SER A 270 -11.10 -18.89 10.97
N GLU A 271 -12.04 -19.82 10.77
CA GLU A 271 -11.82 -21.04 9.98
C GLU A 271 -12.60 -21.01 8.68
N VAL A 272 -11.99 -21.52 7.61
CA VAL A 272 -12.67 -21.72 6.32
C VAL A 272 -13.41 -23.04 6.34
N ILE A 273 -14.71 -22.99 6.08
CA ILE A 273 -15.59 -24.16 5.99
C ILE A 273 -16.25 -24.17 4.62
N ILE A 274 -16.21 -25.32 3.94
CA ILE A 274 -16.87 -25.49 2.64
C ILE A 274 -18.34 -25.83 2.87
N ARG A 275 -19.25 -24.99 2.36
CA ARG A 275 -20.70 -25.22 2.35
C ARG A 275 -21.18 -25.55 0.94
N THR A 276 -22.44 -25.96 0.83
CA THR A 276 -23.08 -26.25 -0.46
C THR A 276 -23.20 -25.02 -1.37
N ASP A 277 -23.24 -23.81 -0.80
CA ASP A 277 -23.36 -22.54 -1.53
C ASP A 277 -22.01 -21.79 -1.66
N GLY A 278 -20.91 -22.46 -1.32
CA GLY A 278 -19.54 -21.96 -1.42
C GLY A 278 -18.75 -22.03 -0.11
N PRO A 279 -17.45 -21.71 -0.15
CA PRO A 279 -16.65 -21.58 1.05
C PRO A 279 -17.05 -20.34 1.87
N VAL A 280 -17.07 -20.48 3.20
CA VAL A 280 -17.35 -19.40 4.15
C VAL A 280 -16.22 -19.28 5.17
N ILE A 281 -15.98 -18.05 5.63
CA ILE A 281 -15.15 -17.72 6.78
C ILE A 281 -16.08 -17.74 8.00
N GLN A 282 -15.92 -18.72 8.88
CA GLN A 282 -16.68 -18.83 10.12
C GLN A 282 -15.89 -18.17 11.26
N LEU A 283 -16.47 -17.11 11.83
CA LEU A 283 -15.84 -16.37 12.92
C LEU A 283 -15.87 -17.20 14.22
N PRO A 284 -14.87 -17.05 15.08
CA PRO A 284 -14.88 -17.66 16.41
C PRO A 284 -16.09 -17.23 17.24
N ASN A 285 -16.36 -17.99 18.31
CA ASN A 285 -17.35 -17.62 19.33
C ASN A 285 -18.78 -17.39 18.78
N ALA A 286 -19.14 -18.07 17.68
CA ALA A 286 -20.43 -17.96 16.99
C ALA A 286 -20.81 -16.52 16.58
N ARG A 287 -19.81 -15.69 16.25
CA ARG A 287 -19.99 -14.27 15.90
C ARG A 287 -20.54 -14.03 14.48
N GLY A 288 -20.67 -15.08 13.67
CA GLY A 288 -21.25 -15.01 12.33
C GLY A 288 -20.39 -15.70 11.28
N GLU A 289 -20.82 -15.58 10.03
CA GLU A 289 -20.14 -16.14 8.87
C GLU A 289 -20.14 -15.11 7.74
N GLN A 290 -19.13 -15.15 6.87
CA GLN A 290 -19.12 -14.41 5.62
C GLN A 290 -18.59 -15.26 4.47
N LYS A 291 -18.99 -14.96 3.24
CA LYS A 291 -18.49 -15.70 2.07
C LYS A 291 -16.99 -15.46 1.85
N LEU A 292 -16.25 -16.54 1.63
CA LEU A 292 -14.87 -16.48 1.16
C LEU A 292 -14.88 -16.25 -0.36
N ASN A 293 -14.03 -15.36 -0.84
CA ASN A 293 -13.85 -15.10 -2.26
C ASN A 293 -12.41 -14.63 -2.57
N SER A 294 -12.10 -14.48 -3.86
CA SER A 294 -10.76 -14.08 -4.34
C SER A 294 -10.31 -12.67 -3.91
N LEU A 295 -11.19 -11.86 -3.33
CA LEU A 295 -10.87 -10.50 -2.86
C LEU A 295 -10.65 -10.41 -1.35
N ASN A 296 -11.07 -11.43 -0.57
CA ASN A 296 -10.98 -11.38 0.89
C ASN A 296 -10.20 -12.53 1.54
N PHE A 297 -9.73 -13.52 0.77
CA PHE A 297 -9.01 -14.68 1.30
C PHE A 297 -7.68 -14.32 2.01
N ASP A 298 -7.03 -13.23 1.61
CA ASP A 298 -5.78 -12.71 2.20
C ASP A 298 -5.95 -11.34 2.87
N LEU A 299 -7.20 -10.93 3.19
CA LEU A 299 -7.52 -9.61 3.77
C LEU A 299 -6.77 -9.31 5.07
N CYS A 300 -6.42 -10.35 5.84
CA CYS A 300 -5.64 -10.22 7.07
C CYS A 300 -4.24 -9.64 6.85
N LYS A 301 -3.62 -9.84 5.67
CA LYS A 301 -2.38 -9.14 5.31
C LYS A 301 -2.59 -7.62 5.24
N THR A 302 -3.72 -7.18 4.70
CA THR A 302 -4.07 -5.76 4.62
C THR A 302 -4.38 -5.17 6.00
N MET A 303 -5.08 -5.91 6.87
CA MET A 303 -5.25 -5.52 8.27
C MET A 303 -3.89 -5.37 8.99
N ALA A 304 -2.96 -6.30 8.76
CA ALA A 304 -1.61 -6.24 9.31
C ALA A 304 -0.80 -5.04 8.78
N LEU A 305 -0.93 -4.73 7.48
CA LEU A 305 -0.37 -3.53 6.88
C LEU A 305 -0.92 -2.26 7.53
N THR A 306 -2.24 -2.18 7.75
CA THR A 306 -2.86 -1.04 8.43
C THR A 306 -2.33 -0.86 9.85
N VAL A 307 -2.22 -1.94 10.63
CA VAL A 307 -1.64 -1.90 11.99
C VAL A 307 -0.19 -1.39 11.95
N SER A 308 0.62 -1.90 11.02
CA SER A 308 2.02 -1.46 10.86
C SER A 308 2.12 0.03 10.49
N LEU A 309 1.32 0.50 9.51
CA LEU A 309 1.27 1.92 9.13
C LEU A 309 0.90 2.82 10.30
N LEU A 310 -0.12 2.45 11.09
CA LEU A 310 -0.54 3.24 12.25
C LEU A 310 0.54 3.27 13.34
N ARG A 311 1.26 2.17 13.56
CA ARG A 311 2.40 2.12 14.50
C ARG A 311 3.52 3.06 14.07
N HIS A 312 3.88 3.08 12.79
CA HIS A 312 4.91 4.00 12.27
C HIS A 312 4.47 5.47 12.36
N MET A 313 3.21 5.78 12.05
CA MET A 313 2.68 7.14 12.23
C MET A 313 2.67 7.57 13.70
N ALA A 314 2.34 6.67 14.63
CA ALA A 314 2.32 6.96 16.06
C ALA A 314 3.73 7.08 16.67
N ALA A 315 4.73 6.39 16.10
CA ALA A 315 6.11 6.42 16.58
C ALA A 315 6.93 7.61 16.06
N GLY A 316 6.42 8.34 15.07
CA GLY A 316 7.05 9.56 14.56
C GLY A 316 7.11 10.67 15.61
N GLU A 317 8.09 11.57 15.48
CA GLU A 317 8.20 12.76 16.34
C GLU A 317 6.93 13.62 16.31
N ASN A 318 6.31 13.73 15.13
CA ASN A 318 5.06 14.43 14.90
C ASN A 318 3.96 13.43 14.51
N GLN A 319 2.85 13.43 15.23
CA GLN A 319 1.73 12.53 14.98
C GLN A 319 0.61 13.26 14.20
N PRO A 320 -0.04 12.61 13.22
CA PRO A 320 -1.20 13.18 12.54
C PRO A 320 -2.29 13.62 13.52
N SER A 321 -2.79 14.84 13.34
CA SER A 321 -3.86 15.40 14.19
C SER A 321 -5.13 14.55 14.23
N PHE A 322 -5.45 13.87 13.14
CA PHE A 322 -6.42 12.76 13.11
C PHE A 322 -6.12 11.83 11.94
N ILE A 323 -6.69 10.61 12.01
CA ILE A 323 -6.63 9.62 10.93
C ILE A 323 -8.06 9.19 10.56
N LYS A 324 -8.38 9.18 9.26
CA LYS A 324 -9.69 8.74 8.75
C LYS A 324 -9.55 7.81 7.57
N TRP A 325 -10.52 6.90 7.43
CA TRP A 325 -10.69 6.04 6.26
C TRP A 325 -11.84 6.57 5.43
N GLU A 326 -11.58 6.95 4.18
CA GLU A 326 -12.59 7.59 3.34
C GLU A 326 -12.57 7.03 1.92
N LYS A 327 -13.76 6.84 1.35
CA LYS A 327 -13.94 6.50 -0.07
C LYS A 327 -14.23 7.75 -0.90
N SER A 328 -14.95 8.68 -0.30
CA SER A 328 -15.44 9.90 -0.93
C SER A 328 -15.57 10.99 0.12
N ILE A 329 -15.55 12.24 -0.32
CA ILE A 329 -15.70 13.41 0.57
C ILE A 329 -17.09 13.99 0.32
N ALA A 330 -17.86 14.16 1.41
CA ALA A 330 -19.18 14.79 1.32
C ALA A 330 -19.05 16.23 0.78
N GLY A 331 -19.80 16.54 -0.27
CA GLY A 331 -19.90 17.90 -0.79
C GLY A 331 -20.79 18.79 0.07
N PRO A 332 -20.97 20.07 -0.34
CA PRO A 332 -21.76 21.05 0.43
C PRO A 332 -23.20 20.60 0.74
N ASP A 333 -23.82 19.82 -0.16
CA ASP A 333 -25.18 19.31 -0.02
C ASP A 333 -25.24 17.92 0.65
N GLY A 334 -24.14 17.47 1.26
CA GLY A 334 -23.99 16.15 1.88
C GLY A 334 -23.73 14.98 0.91
N LYS A 335 -23.90 15.18 -0.40
CA LYS A 335 -23.56 14.19 -1.44
C LYS A 335 -22.13 14.39 -1.96
N PRO A 336 -21.37 13.33 -2.23
CA PRO A 336 -20.03 13.47 -2.80
C PRO A 336 -20.09 14.03 -4.22
N LEU A 337 -19.19 14.95 -4.55
CA LEU A 337 -19.07 15.54 -5.89
C LEU A 337 -18.27 14.62 -6.83
N ALA A 338 -17.31 13.88 -6.29
CA ALA A 338 -16.48 12.92 -6.99
C ALA A 338 -15.95 11.87 -6.00
N ASP A 339 -15.48 10.74 -6.52
CA ASP A 339 -14.72 9.76 -5.74
C ASP A 339 -13.29 10.25 -5.48
N LEU A 340 -12.67 9.76 -4.40
CA LEU A 340 -11.25 9.97 -4.16
C LEU A 340 -10.41 9.20 -5.18
N GLY A 341 -9.29 9.80 -5.58
CA GLY A 341 -8.33 9.22 -6.52
C GLY A 341 -7.64 10.27 -7.38
N TRP A 342 -6.73 9.82 -8.25
CA TRP A 342 -5.88 10.70 -9.07
C TRP A 342 -6.63 11.49 -10.16
N GLN A 343 -7.84 11.06 -10.55
CA GLN A 343 -8.56 11.58 -11.72
C GLN A 343 -8.89 13.07 -11.57
N VAL A 344 -9.42 13.48 -10.42
CA VAL A 344 -9.71 14.89 -10.12
C VAL A 344 -8.42 15.71 -10.06
N GLY A 345 -7.35 15.14 -9.49
CA GLY A 345 -6.03 15.78 -9.46
C GLY A 345 -5.47 16.07 -10.86
N VAL A 346 -5.59 15.13 -11.79
CA VAL A 346 -5.17 15.33 -13.20
C VAL A 346 -5.97 16.43 -13.88
N ILE A 347 -7.29 16.46 -13.68
CA ILE A 347 -8.13 17.55 -14.22
C ILE A 347 -7.65 18.89 -13.64
N LEU A 348 -7.52 19.00 -12.32
CA LEU A 348 -7.11 20.23 -11.63
C LEU A 348 -5.74 20.72 -12.08
N HIS A 349 -4.76 19.83 -12.22
CA HIS A 349 -3.43 20.18 -12.74
C HIS A 349 -3.50 20.91 -14.08
N HIS A 350 -4.43 20.57 -14.97
CA HIS A 350 -4.57 21.29 -16.25
C HIS A 350 -5.45 22.53 -16.13
N VAL A 351 -6.66 22.40 -15.58
CA VAL A 351 -7.65 23.50 -15.61
C VAL A 351 -7.28 24.67 -14.68
N LEU A 352 -6.42 24.45 -13.69
CA LEU A 352 -5.96 25.52 -12.81
C LEU A 352 -4.96 26.46 -13.50
N PHE A 353 -4.27 26.06 -14.57
CA PHE A 353 -3.40 26.98 -15.32
C PHE A 353 -4.22 27.73 -16.39
N THR A 354 -4.99 28.71 -15.93
CA THR A 354 -6.09 29.33 -16.68
C THR A 354 -5.75 29.78 -18.09
N GLU A 355 -4.63 30.49 -18.30
CA GLU A 355 -4.23 30.93 -19.64
C GLU A 355 -3.78 29.77 -20.54
N GLU A 356 -3.03 28.81 -19.99
CA GLU A 356 -2.56 27.63 -20.74
C GLU A 356 -3.74 26.74 -21.13
N TRP A 357 -4.66 26.50 -20.19
CA TRP A 357 -5.92 25.80 -20.45
C TRP A 357 -6.76 26.54 -21.49
N GLY A 358 -6.87 27.86 -21.39
CA GLY A 358 -7.61 28.69 -22.34
C GLY A 358 -7.14 28.50 -23.77
N ARG A 359 -5.82 28.58 -23.98
CA ARG A 359 -5.18 28.37 -25.27
C ARG A 359 -5.37 26.94 -25.78
N ASN A 360 -5.08 25.94 -24.96
CA ASN A 360 -5.09 24.54 -25.38
C ASN A 360 -6.51 24.02 -25.66
N ALA A 361 -7.45 24.29 -24.74
CA ALA A 361 -8.79 23.71 -24.79
C ALA A 361 -9.75 24.49 -25.70
N TYR A 362 -9.62 25.82 -25.78
CA TYR A 362 -10.60 26.67 -26.49
C TYR A 362 -10.04 27.36 -27.73
N GLU A 363 -8.81 27.86 -27.72
CA GLU A 363 -8.22 28.51 -28.92
C GLU A 363 -7.77 27.48 -29.95
N ALA A 364 -6.98 26.48 -29.54
CA ALA A 364 -6.63 25.34 -30.39
C ALA A 364 -7.82 24.36 -30.49
N GLY A 365 -8.26 23.84 -29.34
CA GLY A 365 -9.45 23.00 -29.20
C GLY A 365 -9.48 21.80 -30.16
N TYR A 366 -10.68 21.31 -30.44
CA TYR A 366 -10.85 20.21 -31.40
C TYR A 366 -10.54 20.64 -32.84
N SER A 367 -10.61 21.94 -33.14
CA SER A 367 -10.37 22.51 -34.47
C SER A 367 -8.94 22.36 -34.94
N HIS A 368 -7.97 22.17 -34.04
CA HIS A 368 -6.58 21.85 -34.39
C HIS A 368 -6.44 20.51 -35.16
N ASN A 369 -7.43 19.61 -35.05
CA ASN A 369 -7.40 18.29 -35.66
C ASN A 369 -8.11 18.21 -37.02
N LEU A 370 -8.65 19.33 -37.51
CA LEU A 370 -9.25 19.47 -38.85
C LEU A 370 -8.16 19.80 -39.87
#